data_AF-A0A1C6EGU5-F1
#
_entry.id   AF-A0A1C6EGU5-F1
#
_cell.length_a   1.000
_cell.length_b   1.000
_cell.length_c   1.000
_cell.angle_alpha   90.00
_cell.angle_beta   90.00
_cell.angle_gamma   90.00
#
_symmetry.space_group_name_H-M   'P 1'
#
loop_
_entity.id
_entity.type
_entity.pdbx_description
1 polymer ?
#
loop_
_entity_poly.entity_id
_entity_poly.type
_entity_poly.pdbx_seq_one_letter_code
_entity_poly.pdbx_strand_id
1 'polypeptide(L)'
;MADTPYILKRLNGRKVAPIEDKAGAYYYVYTENLSMSTYPSASVVIELPERVNVYGTDGKKRNAYISLGIRGSWKASGNDYTGGIDLGIVCEDNSVWHPAYWDATDKIGHGNDPNESDYIGFTTTPETKKVKVTVTPVNPTKVSMTVAYLTSSGSQIKAKTFNITRFTTARTWDQYYRFGSLVPCITGQDNRQDSTYIVAGKFTQARLNKSSGYTIWGIDPQSTSGPVELAFTYGHPKCQVTTINSDGEVFNIDHWA
;
A
#
# COMPACT_ATOMS: atom_id res chain seq x y z
N MET A 1 0.26 -5.51 26.19
CA MET A 1 1.21 -4.40 25.97
C MET A 1 0.73 -3.64 24.74
N ALA A 2 0.68 -2.31 24.78
CA ALA A 2 0.35 -1.53 23.60
C ALA A 2 1.44 -1.76 22.55
N ASP A 3 1.04 -2.20 21.36
CA ASP A 3 1.98 -2.41 20.26
C ASP A 3 2.63 -1.07 19.91
N THR A 4 3.96 -1.04 19.94
CA THR A 4 4.75 0.18 19.76
C THR A 4 5.38 0.12 18.37
N PRO A 5 5.32 1.20 17.57
CA PRO A 5 5.83 1.13 16.21
C PRO A 5 7.35 0.96 16.20
N TYR A 6 7.84 0.04 15.38
CA TYR A 6 9.27 -0.07 15.09
C TYR A 6 9.63 0.90 13.97
N ILE A 7 10.51 1.86 14.25
CA ILE A 7 10.82 2.96 13.33
C ILE A 7 12.00 2.57 12.42
N LEU A 8 11.75 2.60 11.11
CA LEU A 8 12.75 2.35 10.07
C LEU A 8 13.40 3.66 9.60
N LYS A 9 12.59 4.73 9.53
CA LYS A 9 13.04 6.08 9.21
C LYS A 9 12.09 7.11 9.81
N ARG A 10 12.63 8.24 10.25
CA ARG A 10 11.85 9.42 10.67
C ARG A 10 12.64 10.69 10.43
N LEU A 11 12.05 11.62 9.69
CA LEU A 11 12.54 12.99 9.52
C LEU A 11 11.63 13.98 10.25
N ASN A 12 12.15 15.17 10.54
CA ASN A 12 11.39 16.33 11.03
C ASN A 12 10.50 16.09 12.26
N GLY A 13 10.85 15.11 13.10
CA GLY A 13 10.03 14.74 14.26
C GLY A 13 8.64 14.19 13.90
N ARG A 14 8.43 13.74 12.66
CA ARG A 14 7.16 13.19 12.19
C ARG A 14 6.67 12.07 13.11
N LYS A 15 5.52 12.28 13.74
CA LYS A 15 4.90 11.28 14.62
C LYS A 15 4.25 10.16 13.81
N VAL A 16 4.40 8.94 14.29
CA VAL A 16 3.63 7.78 13.80
C VAL A 16 2.21 7.90 14.35
N ALA A 17 1.22 7.62 13.52
CA ALA A 17 -0.17 7.53 13.97
C ALA A 17 -0.31 6.40 15.00
N PRO A 18 -1.20 6.51 16.00
CA PRO A 18 -1.49 5.38 16.88
C PRO A 18 -1.85 4.13 16.08
N ILE A 19 -1.59 2.95 16.65
CA ILE A 19 -1.99 1.71 15.99
C ILE A 19 -3.50 1.71 15.74
N GLU A 20 -3.88 1.43 14.51
CA GLU A 20 -5.25 1.20 14.14
C GLU A 20 -5.80 -0.03 14.87
N ASP A 21 -6.93 0.13 15.55
CA ASP A 21 -7.56 -0.95 16.30
C ASP A 21 -7.91 -2.10 15.35
N LYS A 22 -7.37 -3.29 15.64
CA LYS A 22 -7.60 -4.55 14.91
C LYS A 22 -7.14 -4.57 13.45
N ALA A 23 -6.20 -3.70 13.05
CA ALA A 23 -5.71 -3.66 11.67
C ALA A 23 -4.72 -4.80 11.30
N GLY A 24 -4.36 -5.68 12.24
CA GLY A 24 -3.31 -6.68 11.98
C GLY A 24 -1.91 -6.10 12.11
N ALA A 25 -0.91 -6.87 11.68
CA ALA A 25 0.44 -6.37 11.49
C ALA A 25 0.59 -5.75 10.09
N TYR A 26 1.34 -4.65 9.99
CA TYR A 26 1.51 -3.89 8.76
C TYR A 26 2.73 -2.98 8.84
N TYR A 27 3.15 -2.45 7.70
CA TYR A 27 4.16 -1.39 7.65
C TYR A 27 3.77 -0.32 6.66
N TYR A 28 4.25 0.90 6.89
CA TYR A 28 4.05 2.02 5.96
C TYR A 28 5.35 2.72 5.64
N VAL A 29 5.40 3.30 4.44
CA VAL A 29 6.42 4.25 4.00
C VAL A 29 5.72 5.47 3.41
N TYR A 30 5.89 6.62 4.04
CA TYR A 30 5.32 7.89 3.62
C TYR A 30 6.39 8.78 3.00
N THR A 31 5.99 9.48 1.94
CA THR A 31 6.72 10.65 1.48
C THR A 31 6.59 11.82 2.47
N GLU A 32 7.43 12.85 2.34
CA GLU A 32 7.09 14.20 2.81
C GLU A 32 5.86 14.75 2.04
N ASN A 33 5.38 15.93 2.41
CA ASN A 33 4.42 16.63 1.56
C ASN A 33 5.12 17.17 0.30
N LEU A 34 4.58 16.85 -0.86
CA LEU A 34 5.12 17.06 -2.19
C LEU A 34 4.19 17.91 -3.04
N SER A 35 4.77 18.60 -4.02
CA SER A 35 4.01 19.26 -5.08
C SER A 35 3.62 18.25 -6.17
N MET A 36 2.31 18.04 -6.36
CA MET A 36 1.81 17.14 -7.43
C MET A 36 2.05 17.68 -8.84
N SER A 37 2.36 18.97 -8.99
CA SER A 37 2.84 19.51 -10.27
C SER A 37 4.25 19.06 -10.59
N THR A 38 5.10 18.88 -9.58
CA THR A 38 6.45 18.33 -9.71
C THR A 38 6.42 16.81 -9.82
N TYR A 39 5.59 16.17 -8.99
CA TYR A 39 5.47 14.71 -8.89
C TYR A 39 4.04 14.24 -9.24
N PRO A 40 3.65 14.28 -10.53
CA PRO A 40 2.28 13.98 -10.95
C PRO A 40 1.84 12.53 -10.77
N SER A 41 2.75 11.60 -10.46
CA SER A 41 2.40 10.23 -10.09
C SER A 41 3.50 9.56 -9.28
N ALA A 42 3.15 8.49 -8.59
CA ALA A 42 4.10 7.56 -7.99
C ALA A 42 3.90 6.17 -8.58
N SER A 43 4.99 5.39 -8.67
CA SER A 43 4.92 4.00 -9.11
C SER A 43 5.91 3.11 -8.37
N VAL A 44 5.57 1.84 -8.29
CA VAL A 44 6.47 0.79 -7.80
C VAL A 44 6.31 -0.46 -8.67
N VAL A 45 7.30 -1.33 -8.66
CA VAL A 45 7.19 -2.72 -9.12
C VAL A 45 7.20 -3.62 -7.89
N ILE A 46 6.11 -4.31 -7.67
CA ILE A 46 5.95 -5.34 -6.65
C ILE A 46 6.48 -6.65 -7.24
N GLU A 47 7.52 -7.25 -6.66
CA GLU A 47 7.79 -8.67 -6.90
C GLU A 47 6.87 -9.45 -5.95
N LEU A 48 6.04 -10.35 -6.50
CA LEU A 48 5.01 -11.03 -5.72
C LEU A 48 5.67 -11.88 -4.61
N PRO A 49 5.02 -11.98 -3.43
CA PRO A 49 5.54 -12.79 -2.33
C PRO A 49 5.81 -14.23 -2.74
N GLU A 50 6.88 -14.83 -2.22
CA GLU A 50 7.21 -16.24 -2.47
C GLU A 50 6.15 -17.16 -1.87
N ARG A 51 5.58 -16.76 -0.73
CA ARG A 51 4.54 -17.49 -0.02
C ARG A 51 3.52 -16.54 0.57
N VAL A 52 2.25 -16.92 0.48
CA VAL A 52 1.13 -16.24 1.12
C VAL A 52 0.21 -17.29 1.74
N ASN A 53 -0.26 -17.02 2.96
CA ASN A 53 -1.34 -17.76 3.59
C ASN A 53 -2.28 -16.79 4.30
N VAL A 54 -3.51 -16.71 3.83
CA VAL A 54 -4.55 -15.83 4.33
C VAL A 54 -5.58 -16.55 5.20
N TYR A 55 -5.46 -17.88 5.35
CA TYR A 55 -6.30 -18.69 6.21
C TYR A 55 -5.52 -19.15 7.44
N GLY A 56 -5.94 -18.68 8.61
CA GLY A 56 -5.32 -19.04 9.87
C GLY A 56 -5.65 -20.46 10.32
N THR A 57 -4.82 -21.01 11.22
CA THR A 57 -5.08 -22.29 11.90
C THR A 57 -6.33 -22.24 12.79
N ASP A 58 -6.80 -21.04 13.14
CA ASP A 58 -8.07 -20.83 13.82
C ASP A 58 -9.29 -20.79 12.86
N GLY A 59 -9.07 -21.07 11.58
CA GLY A 59 -10.09 -21.07 10.53
C GLY A 59 -10.52 -19.68 10.05
N LYS A 60 -9.90 -18.61 10.57
CA LYS A 60 -10.26 -17.24 10.18
C LYS A 60 -9.48 -16.78 8.97
N LYS A 61 -10.13 -15.92 8.18
CA LYS A 61 -9.58 -15.33 6.97
C LYS A 61 -9.02 -13.93 7.23
N ARG A 62 -7.91 -13.63 6.54
CA ARG A 62 -7.35 -12.29 6.37
C ARG A 62 -7.33 -11.90 4.90
N ASN A 63 -7.08 -10.64 4.63
CA ASN A 63 -6.78 -10.12 3.30
C ASN A 63 -5.35 -9.59 3.29
N ALA A 64 -4.55 -10.07 2.33
CA ALA A 64 -3.17 -9.66 2.14
C ALA A 64 -3.12 -8.50 1.14
N TYR A 65 -2.76 -7.29 1.57
CA TYR A 65 -2.66 -6.12 0.71
C TYR A 65 -1.20 -5.73 0.47
N ILE A 66 -0.89 -5.34 -0.77
CA ILE A 66 0.37 -4.71 -1.16
C ILE A 66 0.04 -3.52 -2.05
N SER A 67 0.29 -2.32 -1.54
CA SER A 67 -0.37 -1.13 -2.07
C SER A 67 0.53 0.10 -2.08
N LEU A 68 0.22 1.02 -3.00
CA LEU A 68 0.51 2.44 -2.82
C LEU A 68 -0.73 3.11 -2.20
N GLY A 69 -0.59 4.38 -1.88
CA GLY A 69 -1.71 5.26 -1.67
C GLY A 69 -1.33 6.71 -1.88
N ILE A 70 -2.35 7.56 -1.89
CA ILE A 70 -2.18 9.00 -1.96
C ILE A 70 -3.04 9.65 -0.89
N ARG A 71 -2.45 10.62 -0.20
CA ARG A 71 -3.07 11.38 0.87
C ARG A 71 -3.17 12.84 0.46
N GLY A 72 -4.23 13.47 0.94
CA GLY A 72 -4.47 14.88 0.73
C GLY A 72 -5.25 15.49 1.89
N SER A 73 -5.38 16.81 1.82
CA SER A 73 -6.12 17.63 2.77
C SER A 73 -7.36 18.26 2.14
N TRP A 74 -8.38 18.52 2.95
CA TRP A 74 -9.58 19.26 2.51
C TRP A 74 -10.21 20.03 3.67
N LYS A 75 -11.07 20.99 3.33
CA LYS A 75 -11.91 21.72 4.29
C LYS A 75 -13.34 21.25 4.17
N ALA A 76 -13.97 20.96 5.31
CA ALA A 76 -15.41 20.69 5.39
C ALA A 76 -15.98 21.29 6.66
N SER A 77 -17.12 21.99 6.56
CA SER A 77 -17.80 22.61 7.71
C SER A 77 -16.89 23.46 8.61
N GLY A 78 -15.93 24.18 8.01
CA GLY A 78 -14.97 25.03 8.74
C GLY A 78 -13.78 24.29 9.38
N ASN A 79 -13.69 22.97 9.27
CA ASN A 79 -12.59 22.18 9.82
C ASN A 79 -11.63 21.69 8.72
N ASP A 80 -10.36 21.55 9.06
CA ASP A 80 -9.33 20.93 8.23
C ASP A 80 -9.27 19.42 8.47
N TYR A 81 -9.27 18.66 7.40
CA TYR A 81 -9.18 17.20 7.41
C TYR A 81 -8.02 16.71 6.55
N THR A 82 -7.51 15.53 6.86
CA THR A 82 -6.54 14.81 6.04
C THR A 82 -6.95 13.35 5.92
N GLY A 83 -6.65 12.72 4.79
CA GLY A 83 -7.09 11.36 4.53
C GLY A 83 -6.44 10.77 3.28
N GLY A 84 -6.18 9.47 3.35
CA GLY A 84 -5.60 8.67 2.27
C GLY A 84 -6.66 8.08 1.34
N ILE A 85 -6.15 7.39 0.32
CA ILE A 85 -6.84 6.32 -0.41
C ILE A 85 -5.76 5.26 -0.69
N ASP A 86 -6.09 4.02 -0.37
CA ASP A 86 -5.23 2.87 -0.60
C ASP A 86 -5.50 2.30 -1.99
N LEU A 87 -4.45 2.01 -2.75
CA LEU A 87 -4.50 1.66 -4.16
C LEU A 87 -3.42 0.62 -4.48
N GLY A 88 -3.82 -0.63 -4.68
CA GLY A 88 -2.87 -1.71 -4.88
C GLY A 88 -3.49 -3.01 -5.35
N ILE A 89 -2.90 -4.10 -4.87
CA ILE A 89 -3.37 -5.45 -5.09
C ILE A 89 -3.68 -6.14 -3.77
N VAL A 90 -4.65 -7.05 -3.82
CA VAL A 90 -5.05 -7.90 -2.70
C VAL A 90 -5.00 -9.37 -3.11
N CYS A 91 -4.62 -10.23 -2.16
CA CYS A 91 -4.80 -11.68 -2.24
C CYS A 91 -5.75 -12.13 -1.13
N GLU A 92 -6.77 -12.88 -1.51
CA GLU A 92 -7.88 -13.27 -0.64
C GLU A 92 -8.11 -14.79 -0.60
N ASP A 93 -7.34 -15.57 -1.37
CA ASP A 93 -7.56 -17.01 -1.54
C ASP A 93 -6.27 -17.84 -1.66
N ASN A 94 -5.12 -17.25 -1.32
CA ASN A 94 -3.76 -17.81 -1.48
C ASN A 94 -3.27 -18.03 -2.92
N SER A 95 -4.07 -17.71 -3.94
CA SER A 95 -3.76 -18.14 -5.31
C SER A 95 -3.58 -16.99 -6.29
N VAL A 96 -4.42 -15.97 -6.21
CA VAL A 96 -4.41 -14.85 -7.16
C VAL A 96 -4.32 -13.52 -6.46
N TRP A 97 -3.71 -12.56 -7.15
CA TRP A 97 -3.76 -11.16 -6.78
C TRP A 97 -4.62 -10.41 -7.78
N HIS A 98 -5.44 -9.49 -7.28
CA HIS A 98 -6.22 -8.58 -8.13
C HIS A 98 -6.20 -7.15 -7.57
N PRO A 99 -6.51 -6.14 -8.39
CA PRO A 99 -6.53 -4.76 -7.94
C PRO A 99 -7.56 -4.56 -6.83
N ALA A 100 -7.25 -3.68 -5.90
CA ALA A 100 -8.15 -3.24 -4.86
C ALA A 100 -7.86 -1.78 -4.52
N TYR A 101 -8.88 -1.10 -4.00
CA TYR A 101 -8.70 0.18 -3.35
C TYR A 101 -9.58 0.27 -2.11
N TRP A 102 -9.21 1.12 -1.18
CA TRP A 102 -9.96 1.34 0.05
C TRP A 102 -9.83 2.81 0.53
N ASP A 103 -10.74 3.25 1.39
CA ASP A 103 -10.79 4.62 1.94
C ASP A 103 -11.09 5.74 0.92
N ALA A 104 -11.91 5.44 -0.10
CA ALA A 104 -12.64 6.52 -0.76
C ALA A 104 -13.74 7.10 0.16
N THR A 105 -14.43 8.16 -0.27
CA THR A 105 -15.53 8.72 0.53
C THR A 105 -16.55 7.63 0.87
N ASP A 106 -17.13 7.71 2.08
CA ASP A 106 -18.13 6.78 2.61
C ASP A 106 -17.60 5.35 2.85
N LYS A 107 -16.28 5.18 2.98
CA LYS A 107 -15.63 3.86 3.14
C LYS A 107 -15.93 2.93 1.95
N ILE A 108 -16.14 3.51 0.78
CA ILE A 108 -16.29 2.77 -0.48
C ILE A 108 -14.92 2.23 -0.91
N GLY A 109 -14.90 0.99 -1.37
CA GLY A 109 -13.69 0.29 -1.80
C GLY A 109 -13.96 -1.20 -2.02
N HIS A 110 -12.91 -2.00 -1.94
CA HIS A 110 -12.94 -3.45 -2.00
C HIS A 110 -14.03 -4.06 -1.09
N GLY A 111 -14.90 -4.89 -1.64
CA GLY A 111 -16.08 -5.47 -0.99
C GLY A 111 -17.35 -4.63 -1.05
N ASN A 112 -17.27 -3.34 -1.43
CA ASN A 112 -18.39 -2.39 -1.37
C ASN A 112 -18.47 -1.42 -2.57
N ASP A 113 -17.64 -1.56 -3.61
CA ASP A 113 -17.74 -0.77 -4.86
C ASP A 113 -18.77 -1.40 -5.80
N PRO A 114 -19.76 -0.64 -6.33
CA PRO A 114 -20.66 -1.11 -7.38
C PRO A 114 -19.96 -1.73 -8.60
N ASN A 115 -18.72 -1.33 -8.88
CA ASN A 115 -17.91 -1.85 -9.99
C ASN A 115 -16.88 -2.90 -9.54
N GLU A 116 -17.02 -3.52 -8.37
CA GLU A 116 -16.04 -4.46 -7.83
C GLU A 116 -15.71 -5.61 -8.79
N SER A 117 -16.68 -6.08 -9.57
CA SER A 117 -16.51 -7.13 -10.59
C SER A 117 -15.36 -6.83 -11.58
N ASP A 118 -15.14 -5.55 -11.91
CA ASP A 118 -14.06 -5.12 -12.80
C ASP A 118 -12.66 -5.30 -12.20
N TYR A 119 -12.57 -5.27 -10.87
CA TYR A 119 -11.34 -5.41 -10.10
C TYR A 119 -11.05 -6.90 -9.89
N ILE A 120 -11.99 -7.64 -9.32
CA ILE A 120 -11.84 -9.09 -9.06
C ILE A 120 -11.67 -9.92 -10.34
N GLY A 121 -12.17 -9.43 -11.49
CA GLY A 121 -11.97 -10.09 -12.79
C GLY A 121 -10.59 -9.85 -13.40
N PHE A 122 -9.81 -8.88 -12.91
CA PHE A 122 -8.50 -8.53 -13.45
C PHE A 122 -7.37 -9.15 -12.61
N THR A 123 -7.22 -10.47 -12.64
CA THR A 123 -6.29 -11.20 -11.76
C THR A 123 -4.94 -11.52 -12.39
N THR A 124 -3.98 -11.91 -11.56
CA THR A 124 -2.72 -12.56 -11.98
C THR A 124 -2.94 -13.87 -12.74
N THR A 125 -1.98 -14.25 -13.57
CA THR A 125 -1.88 -15.58 -14.20
C THR A 125 -0.62 -16.30 -13.70
N PRO A 126 -0.40 -17.60 -13.96
CA PRO A 126 0.80 -18.32 -13.54
C PRO A 126 2.13 -17.69 -14.00
N GLU A 127 2.11 -16.98 -15.14
CA GLU A 127 3.24 -16.25 -15.71
C GLU A 127 3.56 -14.95 -14.95
N THR A 128 2.58 -14.39 -14.22
CA THR A 128 2.80 -13.15 -13.46
C THR A 128 3.75 -13.40 -12.29
N LYS A 129 4.86 -12.66 -12.27
CA LYS A 129 5.82 -12.65 -11.15
C LYS A 129 6.01 -11.26 -10.56
N LYS A 130 5.64 -10.23 -11.31
CA LYS A 130 5.79 -8.83 -10.92
C LYS A 130 4.52 -8.06 -11.26
N VAL A 131 4.23 -7.03 -10.46
CA VAL A 131 3.09 -6.13 -10.68
C VAL A 131 3.58 -4.70 -10.59
N LYS A 132 3.46 -3.92 -11.67
CA LYS A 132 3.69 -2.48 -11.61
C LYS A 132 2.38 -1.80 -11.23
N VAL A 133 2.41 -1.04 -10.13
CA VAL A 133 1.30 -0.20 -9.70
C VAL A 133 1.73 1.26 -9.86
N THR A 134 0.87 2.06 -10.49
CA THR A 134 1.07 3.51 -10.65
C THR A 134 -0.17 4.25 -10.16
N VAL A 135 0.02 5.23 -9.29
CA VAL A 135 -1.04 6.08 -8.72
C VAL A 135 -0.86 7.51 -9.22
N THR A 136 -1.95 8.10 -9.72
CA THR A 136 -1.96 9.44 -10.30
C THR A 136 -3.14 10.24 -9.75
N PRO A 137 -2.92 11.35 -9.02
CA PRO A 137 -3.99 12.33 -8.77
C PRO A 137 -4.39 12.97 -10.09
N VAL A 138 -5.58 12.65 -10.60
CA VAL A 138 -6.07 13.19 -11.87
C VAL A 138 -6.62 14.60 -11.65
N ASN A 139 -7.38 14.78 -10.58
CA ASN A 139 -7.88 16.07 -10.10
C ASN A 139 -8.28 15.95 -8.61
N PRO A 140 -8.76 17.02 -7.96
CA PRO A 140 -9.10 16.99 -6.53
C PRO A 140 -10.15 15.95 -6.11
N THR A 141 -10.95 15.40 -7.03
CA THR A 141 -12.00 14.40 -6.74
C THR A 141 -11.81 13.10 -7.53
N LYS A 142 -10.63 12.90 -8.13
CA LYS A 142 -10.35 11.72 -8.94
C LYS A 142 -8.88 11.31 -8.84
N VAL A 143 -8.68 10.03 -8.56
CA VAL A 143 -7.37 9.37 -8.60
C VAL A 143 -7.46 8.21 -9.58
N SER A 144 -6.38 7.93 -10.32
CA SER A 144 -6.29 6.71 -11.11
C SER A 144 -5.23 5.77 -10.54
N MET A 145 -5.51 4.48 -10.66
CA MET A 145 -4.57 3.40 -10.40
C MET A 145 -4.38 2.60 -11.68
N THR A 146 -3.15 2.53 -12.18
CA THR A 146 -2.79 1.61 -13.25
C THR A 146 -2.12 0.39 -12.65
N VAL A 147 -2.64 -0.80 -12.99
CA VAL A 147 -2.05 -2.09 -12.62
C VAL A 147 -1.59 -2.78 -13.89
N ALA A 148 -0.30 -3.09 -13.96
CA ALA A 148 0.30 -3.88 -15.04
C ALA A 148 0.92 -5.16 -14.48
N TYR A 149 0.45 -6.31 -14.95
CA TYR A 149 1.05 -7.61 -14.63
C TYR A 149 2.20 -7.91 -15.57
N LEU A 150 3.32 -8.33 -15.00
CA LEU A 150 4.57 -8.52 -15.69
C LEU A 150 5.14 -9.93 -15.42
N THR A 151 5.87 -10.45 -16.39
CA THR A 151 6.70 -11.66 -16.22
C THR A 151 7.88 -11.39 -15.29
N SER A 152 8.65 -12.43 -14.95
CA SER A 152 9.90 -12.29 -14.16
C SER A 152 10.93 -11.36 -14.80
N SER A 153 11.02 -11.36 -16.14
CA SER A 153 11.89 -10.48 -16.93
C SER A 153 11.40 -9.03 -16.99
N GLY A 154 10.17 -8.74 -16.54
CA GLY A 154 9.56 -7.41 -16.60
C GLY A 154 8.75 -7.14 -17.87
N SER A 155 8.54 -8.14 -18.74
CA SER A 155 7.68 -7.99 -19.92
C SER A 155 6.22 -7.88 -19.52
N GLN A 156 5.48 -6.93 -20.09
CA GLN A 156 4.07 -6.74 -19.76
C GLN A 156 3.20 -7.87 -20.34
N ILE A 157 2.38 -8.47 -19.49
CA ILE A 157 1.36 -9.46 -19.84
C ILE A 157 0.05 -8.74 -20.19
N LYS A 158 -0.43 -7.92 -19.25
CA LYS A 158 -1.65 -7.09 -19.41
C LYS A 158 -1.60 -5.90 -18.46
N ALA A 159 -2.32 -4.83 -18.79
CA ALA A 159 -2.46 -3.66 -17.95
C ALA A 159 -3.88 -3.08 -18.02
N LYS A 160 -4.37 -2.52 -16.91
CA LYS A 160 -5.66 -1.81 -16.85
C LYS A 160 -5.52 -0.58 -15.95
N THR A 161 -6.20 0.50 -16.33
CA THR A 161 -6.33 1.71 -15.52
C THR A 161 -7.72 1.75 -14.89
N PHE A 162 -7.75 1.91 -13.58
CA PHE A 162 -8.94 2.09 -12.78
C PHE A 162 -9.06 3.56 -12.39
N ASN A 163 -10.24 4.14 -12.61
CA ASN A 163 -10.52 5.53 -12.26
C ASN A 163 -11.40 5.55 -11.02
N ILE A 164 -10.85 6.04 -9.91
CA ILE A 164 -11.57 6.15 -8.65
C ILE A 164 -12.15 7.57 -8.58
N THR A 165 -13.47 7.66 -8.73
CA THR A 165 -14.24 8.91 -8.74
C THR A 165 -15.17 9.05 -7.54
N ARG A 166 -14.90 8.30 -6.46
CA ARG A 166 -15.74 8.20 -5.26
C ARG A 166 -15.36 9.22 -4.18
N PHE A 167 -14.89 10.41 -4.58
CA PHE A 167 -14.57 11.49 -3.66
C PHE A 167 -15.62 12.59 -3.77
N THR A 168 -16.43 12.79 -2.73
CA THR A 168 -17.46 13.84 -2.72
C THR A 168 -16.91 15.22 -2.38
N THR A 169 -15.73 15.28 -1.76
CA THR A 169 -15.07 16.53 -1.37
C THR A 169 -13.73 16.64 -2.09
N ALA A 170 -13.49 17.82 -2.67
CA ALA A 170 -12.23 18.13 -3.34
C ALA A 170 -11.06 18.13 -2.34
N ARG A 171 -9.98 17.41 -2.70
CA ARG A 171 -8.77 17.27 -1.89
C ARG A 171 -7.58 17.94 -2.59
N THR A 172 -6.71 18.54 -1.78
CA THR A 172 -5.36 18.90 -2.19
C THR A 172 -4.48 17.70 -1.93
N TRP A 173 -4.20 16.92 -2.97
CA TRP A 173 -3.30 15.78 -2.90
C TRP A 173 -1.86 16.27 -2.75
N ASP A 174 -1.14 15.76 -1.77
CA ASP A 174 0.19 16.24 -1.44
C ASP A 174 1.13 15.15 -0.90
N GLN A 175 0.70 13.91 -0.67
CA GLN A 175 1.59 12.90 -0.11
C GLN A 175 1.32 11.52 -0.73
N TYR A 176 2.36 10.84 -1.17
CA TYR A 176 2.30 9.42 -1.53
C TYR A 176 2.75 8.54 -0.37
N TYR A 177 2.21 7.33 -0.32
CA TYR A 177 2.67 6.30 0.60
C TYR A 177 2.58 4.91 -0.03
N ARG A 178 3.22 3.93 0.60
CA ARG A 178 3.10 2.51 0.25
C ARG A 178 3.12 1.66 1.51
N PHE A 179 2.54 0.47 1.43
CA PHE A 179 2.41 -0.43 2.56
C PHE A 179 2.22 -1.88 2.13
N GLY A 180 2.48 -2.77 3.08
CA GLY A 180 2.00 -4.15 3.08
C GLY A 180 1.25 -4.40 4.38
N SER A 181 0.12 -5.10 4.30
CA SER A 181 -0.71 -5.43 5.47
C SER A 181 -1.40 -6.78 5.34
N LEU A 182 -1.74 -7.37 6.48
CA LEU A 182 -2.48 -8.63 6.57
C LEU A 182 -3.66 -8.47 7.53
N VAL A 183 -4.78 -8.01 6.98
CA VAL A 183 -5.92 -7.45 7.72
C VAL A 183 -6.97 -8.53 7.98
N PRO A 184 -7.47 -8.73 9.23
CA PRO A 184 -8.59 -9.63 9.50
C PRO A 184 -9.85 -9.24 8.72
N CYS A 185 -10.53 -10.21 8.08
CA CYS A 185 -11.80 -9.95 7.39
C CYS A 185 -12.97 -9.71 8.37
N ILE A 186 -12.81 -10.10 9.63
CA ILE A 186 -13.81 -9.93 10.69
C ILE A 186 -13.21 -9.04 11.77
N THR A 187 -13.85 -7.89 12.00
CA THR A 187 -13.47 -6.93 13.04
C THR A 187 -13.44 -7.60 14.41
N GLY A 188 -12.37 -7.37 15.17
CA GLY A 188 -12.22 -7.87 16.54
C GLY A 188 -11.33 -9.09 16.70
N GLN A 189 -10.63 -9.52 15.64
CA GLN A 189 -9.83 -10.74 15.62
C GLN A 189 -8.39 -10.48 15.16
N ASP A 190 -7.67 -9.56 15.81
CA ASP A 190 -6.23 -9.38 15.56
C ASP A 190 -5.41 -10.39 16.38
N ASN A 191 -5.45 -11.66 15.97
CA ASN A 191 -4.60 -12.70 16.52
C ASN A 191 -3.33 -12.87 15.66
N ARG A 192 -2.19 -12.32 16.10
CA ARG A 192 -0.92 -12.39 15.34
C ARG A 192 -0.13 -13.69 15.57
N GLN A 193 -0.84 -14.76 15.87
CA GLN A 193 -0.36 -16.13 16.11
C GLN A 193 -1.27 -17.16 15.43
N ASP A 194 -1.90 -16.78 14.31
CA ASP A 194 -2.86 -17.60 13.58
C ASP A 194 -2.23 -18.33 12.37
N SER A 195 -0.91 -18.29 12.20
CA SER A 195 -0.17 -18.87 11.06
C SER A 195 -0.53 -18.29 9.69
N THR A 196 -1.16 -17.11 9.64
CA THR A 196 -1.28 -16.35 8.39
C THR A 196 0.04 -15.63 8.09
N TYR A 197 0.37 -15.48 6.81
CA TYR A 197 1.63 -14.83 6.41
C TYR A 197 1.65 -14.25 5.00
N ILE A 198 2.55 -13.30 4.80
CA ILE A 198 3.10 -12.81 3.55
C ILE A 198 4.63 -12.85 3.69
N VAL A 199 5.31 -13.68 2.91
CA VAL A 199 6.75 -13.90 3.01
C VAL A 199 7.46 -13.43 1.75
N ALA A 200 8.53 -12.66 1.94
CA ALA A 200 9.39 -12.13 0.88
C ALA A 200 8.65 -11.27 -0.16
N GLY A 201 7.62 -10.52 0.26
CA GLY A 201 7.04 -9.48 -0.58
C GLY A 201 8.06 -8.36 -0.80
N LYS A 202 8.12 -7.80 -2.00
CA LYS A 202 9.17 -6.81 -2.32
C LYS A 202 8.65 -5.66 -3.13
N PHE A 203 8.99 -4.46 -2.70
CA PHE A 203 8.90 -3.26 -3.53
C PHE A 203 10.26 -3.01 -4.20
N THR A 204 10.22 -2.72 -5.49
CA THR A 204 11.37 -2.30 -6.30
C THR A 204 10.97 -1.14 -7.18
N GLN A 205 11.95 -0.41 -7.72
CA GLN A 205 11.72 0.74 -8.59
C GLN A 205 10.70 1.71 -7.97
N ALA A 206 10.83 2.00 -6.68
CA ALA A 206 9.97 2.97 -6.01
C ALA A 206 10.28 4.38 -6.57
N ARG A 207 9.37 4.91 -7.40
CA ARG A 207 9.56 6.14 -8.17
C ARG A 207 8.51 7.19 -7.82
N LEU A 208 8.97 8.42 -7.63
CA LEU A 208 8.15 9.62 -7.81
C LEU A 208 8.40 10.12 -9.24
N ASN A 209 7.40 10.00 -10.09
CA ASN A 209 7.52 10.31 -11.51
C ASN A 209 7.45 11.83 -11.72
N LYS A 210 8.27 12.33 -12.65
CA LYS A 210 8.36 13.73 -13.07
C LYS A 210 8.20 13.80 -14.59
N SER A 211 7.98 14.99 -15.15
CA SER A 211 7.93 15.19 -16.60
C SER A 211 9.24 14.79 -17.31
N SER A 212 10.39 14.95 -16.65
CA SER A 212 11.72 14.66 -17.19
C SER A 212 12.35 13.35 -16.70
N GLY A 213 11.59 12.49 -15.99
CA GLY A 213 12.12 11.23 -15.45
C GLY A 213 11.50 10.88 -14.11
N TYR A 214 12.33 10.55 -13.12
CA TYR A 214 11.85 10.18 -11.78
C TYR A 214 12.82 10.60 -10.67
N THR A 215 12.31 10.64 -9.44
CA THR A 215 13.11 10.64 -8.21
C THR A 215 12.95 9.27 -7.55
N ILE A 216 14.05 8.75 -7.03
CA ILE A 216 14.08 7.49 -6.30
C ILE A 216 13.43 7.67 -4.91
N TRP A 217 12.54 6.75 -4.52
CA TRP A 217 11.72 6.80 -3.29
C TRP A 217 11.86 5.56 -2.39
N GLY A 218 13.02 4.91 -2.39
CA GLY A 218 13.36 3.89 -1.39
C GLY A 218 13.65 4.48 -0.02
N ILE A 219 13.67 3.61 0.98
CA ILE A 219 13.99 3.98 2.35
C ILE A 219 15.52 4.08 2.47
N ASP A 220 16.02 5.23 2.89
CA ASP A 220 17.43 5.38 3.30
C ASP A 220 17.45 5.72 4.80
N PRO A 221 17.74 4.76 5.69
CA PRO A 221 17.71 4.98 7.14
C PRO A 221 18.73 6.00 7.64
N GLN A 222 19.81 6.27 6.88
CA GLN A 222 20.89 7.16 7.29
C GLN A 222 20.71 8.59 6.76
N SER A 223 19.96 8.76 5.67
CA SER A 223 19.75 10.08 5.09
C SER A 223 18.81 10.94 5.94
N THR A 224 19.28 12.15 6.28
CA THR A 224 18.51 13.21 6.95
C THR A 224 17.66 14.05 5.97
N SER A 225 17.69 13.72 4.68
CA SER A 225 16.92 14.36 3.62
C SER A 225 16.35 13.34 2.63
N GLY A 226 15.52 13.80 1.71
CA GLY A 226 14.99 12.98 0.63
C GLY A 226 13.51 12.63 0.83
N PRO A 227 12.92 11.96 -0.16
CA PRO A 227 11.47 11.96 -0.30
C PRO A 227 10.75 11.13 0.76
N VAL A 228 11.39 10.14 1.40
CA VAL A 228 10.78 9.37 2.50
C VAL A 228 10.92 10.13 3.81
N GLU A 229 9.80 10.62 4.35
CA GLU A 229 9.76 11.30 5.66
C GLU A 229 9.61 10.32 6.82
N LEU A 230 8.84 9.24 6.63
CA LEU A 230 8.50 8.31 7.70
C LEU A 230 8.37 6.89 7.16
N ALA A 231 9.01 5.94 7.82
CA ALA A 231 8.80 4.51 7.60
C ALA A 231 8.78 3.76 8.94
N PHE A 232 7.79 2.89 9.13
CA PHE A 232 7.61 2.15 10.38
C PHE A 232 6.85 0.85 10.17
N THR A 233 6.95 -0.07 11.13
CA THR A 233 6.11 -1.26 11.22
C THR A 233 5.30 -1.27 12.53
N TYR A 234 4.14 -1.89 12.49
CA TYR A 234 3.39 -2.36 13.66
C TYR A 234 3.33 -3.89 13.67
N GLY A 235 3.41 -4.48 14.86
CA GLY A 235 3.44 -5.93 15.04
C GLY A 235 4.82 -6.54 14.94
N HIS A 236 5.89 -5.82 15.29
CA HIS A 236 7.22 -6.42 15.42
C HIS A 236 7.21 -7.51 16.52
N PRO A 237 7.88 -8.67 16.35
CA PRO A 237 8.69 -9.09 15.19
C PRO A 237 7.91 -9.79 14.09
N LYS A 238 6.58 -9.87 14.16
CA LYS A 238 5.73 -10.51 13.14
C LYS A 238 5.71 -9.72 11.84
N CYS A 239 5.79 -8.39 11.90
CA CYS A 239 6.02 -7.55 10.72
C CYS A 239 7.44 -6.97 10.73
N GLN A 240 8.16 -7.23 9.65
CA GLN A 240 9.54 -6.80 9.44
C GLN A 240 9.73 -6.27 8.03
N VAL A 241 10.52 -5.21 7.92
CA VAL A 241 11.02 -4.70 6.65
C VAL A 241 12.54 -4.89 6.67
N THR A 242 13.04 -5.61 5.68
CA THR A 242 14.45 -6.00 5.54
C THR A 242 14.97 -5.57 4.16
N THR A 243 16.28 -5.69 3.97
CA THR A 243 16.95 -5.40 2.68
C THR A 243 16.56 -4.01 2.13
N ILE A 244 16.57 -3.04 3.04
CA ILE A 244 16.25 -1.64 2.74
C ILE A 244 17.37 -1.05 1.88
N ASN A 245 17.01 -0.52 0.72
CA ASN A 245 17.94 0.14 -0.17
C ASN A 245 17.28 1.35 -0.86
N SER A 246 18.08 2.05 -1.67
CA SER A 246 17.61 3.24 -2.40
C SER A 246 16.41 2.94 -3.29
N ASP A 247 16.27 1.74 -3.84
CA ASP A 247 15.26 1.42 -4.86
C ASP A 247 13.98 0.78 -4.33
N GLY A 248 14.00 0.29 -3.09
CA GLY A 248 12.88 -0.38 -2.45
C GLY A 248 13.28 -1.22 -1.24
N GLU A 249 12.45 -2.20 -0.89
CA GLU A 249 12.56 -2.97 0.33
C GLU A 249 11.92 -4.36 0.18
N VAL A 250 12.35 -5.30 1.04
CA VAL A 250 11.69 -6.59 1.25
C VAL A 250 10.90 -6.50 2.54
N PHE A 251 9.72 -7.09 2.61
CA PHE A 251 8.93 -7.17 3.83
C PHE A 251 8.40 -8.57 4.08
N ASN A 252 8.20 -8.87 5.36
CA ASN A 252 7.57 -10.07 5.86
C ASN A 252 6.49 -9.69 6.87
N ILE A 253 5.34 -10.35 6.77
CA ILE A 253 4.30 -10.35 7.79
C ILE A 253 4.04 -11.81 8.09
N ASP A 254 4.55 -12.33 9.20
CA ASP A 254 4.48 -13.75 9.54
C ASP A 254 3.91 -13.92 10.94
N HIS A 255 2.66 -14.38 11.01
CA HIS A 255 1.93 -14.67 12.25
C HIS A 255 2.14 -16.10 12.74
N TRP A 256 3.35 -16.65 12.64
CA TRP A 256 3.72 -17.95 13.23
C TRP A 256 3.14 -18.12 14.65
N ALA A 257 2.64 -19.31 14.97
CA ALA A 257 2.07 -19.64 16.28
C ALA A 257 3.13 -19.61 17.39
#